data_AF-A0A953U3B8-F1
#
_entry.id   AF-A0A953U3B8-F1
#
_cell.length_a   1.000
_cell.length_b   1.000
_cell.length_c   1.000
_cell.angle_alpha   90.00
_cell.angle_beta   90.00
_cell.angle_gamma   90.00
#
_symmetry.space_group_name_H-M   'P 1'
#
loop_
_entity.id
_entity.type
_entity.pdbx_description
1 polymer ?
#
loop_
_entity_poly.entity_id
_entity_poly.type
_entity_poly.pdbx_seq_one_letter_code
_entity_poly.pdbx_strand_id
1 'polypeptide(L)'
;MSDIGTTLPYFLSEGECNAWESLHSELTRTPAWDSRWFDIARRFFLYGGAKEFNWYIEEESNIEQNEVDRVVDYMVALEATLVPERDFVGRCLRERAARLLLRDGAAGSEVKDLLREFYDIRSTIAHGSPLSQTHRKTLTKYRCDFEDTVRELLKAALRSLPRDERDRRERLSHFWSPSDSDRAQKVAEGFGAITSCDQRKRLIARLAQKS
;
A
#
# COMPACT_ATOMS: atom_id res chain seq x y z
N MET A 1 -24.26 30.79 -10.67
CA MET A 1 -22.89 30.69 -10.11
C MET A 1 -23.06 30.79 -8.62
N SER A 2 -22.99 29.64 -7.94
CA SER A 2 -23.05 29.49 -6.49
C SER A 2 -21.86 28.62 -6.11
N ASP A 3 -21.13 29.08 -5.09
CA ASP A 3 -19.74 28.75 -4.82
C ASP A 3 -19.49 27.26 -4.54
N ILE A 4 -18.65 26.62 -5.37
CA ILE A 4 -17.94 25.39 -4.98
C ILE A 4 -16.71 25.86 -4.19
N GLY A 5 -16.93 26.12 -2.91
CA GLY A 5 -15.85 26.44 -1.98
C GLY A 5 -15.53 25.25 -1.10
N THR A 6 -14.64 24.36 -1.52
CA THR A 6 -13.83 23.63 -0.53
C THR A 6 -12.77 24.59 0.00
N THR A 7 -13.19 25.47 0.90
CA THR A 7 -12.30 26.39 1.63
C THR A 7 -12.61 26.31 3.11
N LEU A 8 -12.48 25.12 3.69
CA LEU A 8 -12.09 25.07 5.09
C LEU A 8 -10.59 25.34 5.11
N PRO A 9 -10.12 26.48 5.68
CA PRO A 9 -8.70 26.72 5.81
C PRO A 9 -8.08 25.54 6.58
N TYR A 10 -7.14 24.85 5.93
CA TYR A 10 -6.40 23.78 6.58
C TYR A 10 -5.43 24.43 7.58
N PHE A 11 -5.76 24.32 8.86
CA PHE A 11 -4.90 24.81 9.93
C PHE A 11 -3.94 23.71 10.35
N LEU A 12 -2.67 23.86 9.99
CA LEU A 12 -1.60 23.08 10.57
C LEU A 12 -1.40 23.54 12.02
N SER A 13 -1.60 22.63 12.96
CA SER A 13 -1.20 22.87 14.34
C SER A 13 0.33 22.87 14.45
N GLU A 14 0.85 23.61 15.43
CA GLU A 14 2.28 23.60 15.75
C GLU A 14 2.77 22.17 16.06
N GLY A 15 1.92 21.35 16.69
CA GLY A 15 2.19 19.93 16.96
C GLY A 15 2.40 19.11 15.68
N GLU A 16 1.56 19.30 14.66
CA GLU A 16 1.69 18.62 13.37
C GLU A 16 2.95 19.06 12.62
N CYS A 17 3.27 20.35 12.64
CA CYS A 17 4.52 20.87 12.07
C CYS A 17 5.74 20.25 12.75
N ASN A 18 5.77 20.24 14.09
CA ASN A 18 6.88 19.67 14.85
C ASN A 18 7.02 18.16 14.64
N ALA A 19 5.90 17.43 14.57
CA ALA A 19 5.90 16.00 14.26
C ALA A 19 6.46 15.73 12.86
N TRP A 20 6.09 16.56 11.88
CA TRP A 20 6.62 16.46 10.52
C TRP A 20 8.11 16.78 10.43
N GLU A 21 8.57 17.85 11.08
CA GLU A 21 9.99 18.21 11.10
C GLU A 21 10.85 17.13 11.77
N SER A 22 10.35 16.57 12.88
CA SER A 22 10.98 15.45 13.57
C SER A 22 11.10 14.23 12.65
N LEU A 23 10.00 13.83 11.99
CA LEU A 23 9.99 12.75 11.01
C LEU A 23 11.01 13.03 9.89
N HIS A 24 10.93 14.19 9.26
CA HIS A 24 11.80 14.58 8.15
C HIS A 24 13.29 14.54 8.52
N SER A 25 13.66 15.14 9.65
CA SER A 25 15.03 15.14 10.18
C SER A 25 15.51 13.70 10.43
N GLU A 26 14.62 12.83 10.89
CA GLU A 26 14.95 11.44 11.14
C GLU A 26 15.17 10.66 9.83
N LEU A 27 14.25 10.79 8.87
CA LEU A 27 14.32 10.07 7.60
C LEU A 27 15.56 10.47 6.81
N THR A 28 15.84 11.76 6.69
CA THR A 28 16.96 12.30 5.89
C THR A 28 18.34 11.94 6.41
N ARG A 29 18.45 11.54 7.69
CA ARG A 29 19.73 11.07 8.28
C ARG A 29 20.06 9.62 7.91
N THR A 30 19.11 8.86 7.36
CA THR A 30 19.34 7.47 7.00
C THR A 30 20.04 7.35 5.64
N PRO A 31 21.06 6.50 5.47
CA PRO A 31 21.71 6.31 4.16
C PRO A 31 20.77 5.80 3.06
N ALA A 32 19.68 5.15 3.46
CA ALA A 32 18.66 4.64 2.54
C ALA A 32 17.77 5.75 1.96
N TRP A 33 17.72 6.93 2.58
CA TRP A 33 16.93 8.07 2.09
C TRP A 33 17.33 8.47 0.67
N ASP A 34 18.63 8.53 0.39
CA ASP A 34 19.19 8.85 -0.93
C ASP A 34 19.49 7.60 -1.77
N SER A 35 18.75 6.52 -1.54
CA SER A 35 18.82 5.32 -2.37
C SER A 35 17.91 5.45 -3.59
N ARG A 36 18.36 4.88 -4.72
CA ARG A 36 17.57 4.85 -5.95
C ARG A 36 16.25 4.11 -5.79
N TRP A 37 16.23 3.09 -4.93
CA TRP A 37 15.01 2.31 -4.69
C TRP A 37 13.97 3.10 -3.91
N PHE A 38 14.39 4.05 -3.08
CA PHE A 38 13.48 4.87 -2.28
C PHE A 38 12.94 6.08 -3.05
N ASP A 39 13.49 6.44 -4.21
CA ASP A 39 13.04 7.60 -4.99
C ASP A 39 11.54 7.60 -5.30
N ILE A 40 11.00 6.43 -5.70
CA ILE A 40 9.56 6.27 -5.98
C ILE A 40 8.77 6.39 -4.68
N ALA A 41 9.19 5.70 -3.63
CA ALA A 41 8.51 5.73 -2.34
C ALA A 41 8.44 7.15 -1.77
N ARG A 42 9.56 7.87 -1.78
CA ARG A 42 9.65 9.27 -1.33
C ARG A 42 8.71 10.17 -2.11
N ARG A 43 8.70 10.07 -3.45
CA ARG A 43 7.84 10.88 -4.30
C ARG A 43 6.36 10.69 -3.96
N PHE A 44 5.91 9.45 -3.92
CA PHE A 44 4.50 9.14 -3.66
C PHE A 44 4.09 9.40 -2.20
N PHE A 45 4.99 9.21 -1.24
CA PHE A 45 4.73 9.60 0.14
C PHE A 45 4.48 11.11 0.27
N LEU A 46 5.32 11.94 -0.37
CA LEU A 46 5.15 13.40 -0.36
C LEU A 46 3.90 13.84 -1.13
N TYR A 47 3.57 13.18 -2.24
CA TYR A 47 2.33 13.46 -2.98
C TYR A 47 1.08 13.12 -2.17
N GLY A 48 1.05 11.95 -1.52
CA GLY A 48 -0.05 11.58 -0.64
C GLY A 48 -0.24 12.59 0.48
N GLY A 49 0.85 13.01 1.13
CA GLY A 49 0.80 14.03 2.19
C GLY A 49 0.27 15.40 1.73
N ALA A 50 0.45 15.74 0.45
CA ALA A 50 0.01 17.02 -0.12
C ALA A 50 -1.44 17.02 -0.65
N LYS A 51 -2.06 15.85 -0.88
CA LYS A 51 -3.45 15.73 -1.35
C LYS A 51 -4.40 15.73 -0.18
N GLU A 52 -5.62 16.25 -0.31
CA GLU A 52 -6.61 16.13 0.77
C GLU A 52 -7.10 14.69 0.94
N PHE A 53 -7.56 14.34 2.15
CA PHE A 53 -8.29 13.10 2.39
C PHE A 53 -9.79 13.42 2.30
N ASN A 54 -10.28 13.65 1.08
CA ASN A 54 -11.66 14.08 0.87
C ASN A 54 -12.46 12.98 0.15
N TRP A 55 -13.49 12.46 0.82
CA TRP A 55 -14.52 11.66 0.16
C TRP A 55 -15.86 12.27 0.57
N TYR A 56 -16.60 12.81 -0.38
CA TYR A 56 -17.94 13.33 -0.14
C TYR A 56 -18.85 13.06 -1.34
N ILE A 57 -20.15 13.07 -1.05
CA ILE A 57 -21.20 12.99 -2.07
C ILE A 57 -21.68 14.43 -2.25
N GLU A 58 -21.61 14.95 -3.47
CA GLU A 58 -22.21 16.23 -3.79
C GLU A 58 -23.73 16.03 -3.86
N GLU A 59 -24.47 16.56 -2.88
CA GLU A 59 -25.91 16.28 -2.68
C GLU A 59 -26.77 16.73 -3.87
N GLU A 60 -26.41 17.83 -4.55
CA GLU A 60 -27.19 18.39 -5.65
C GLU A 60 -27.00 17.64 -6.98
N SER A 61 -25.80 17.12 -7.22
CA SER A 61 -25.43 16.45 -8.47
C SER A 61 -25.46 14.92 -8.35
N ASN A 62 -25.53 14.40 -7.12
CA ASN A 62 -25.31 13.00 -6.76
C ASN A 62 -24.00 12.44 -7.35
N ILE A 63 -23.02 13.33 -7.58
CA ILE A 63 -21.68 12.96 -8.03
C ILE A 63 -20.88 12.58 -6.78
N GLU A 64 -20.43 11.34 -6.73
CA GLU A 64 -19.50 10.89 -5.70
C GLU A 64 -18.09 11.38 -6.02
N GLN A 65 -17.58 12.32 -5.23
CA GLN A 65 -16.17 12.68 -5.26
C GLN A 65 -15.40 11.73 -4.34
N ASN A 66 -14.74 10.75 -4.95
CA ASN A 66 -13.86 9.80 -4.27
C ASN A 66 -12.39 10.25 -4.42
N GLU A 67 -12.07 11.48 -4.03
CA GLU A 67 -10.71 12.06 -4.08
C GLU A 67 -9.82 11.51 -2.95
N VAL A 68 -9.81 10.18 -2.81
CA VAL A 68 -8.95 9.42 -1.90
C VAL A 68 -7.66 8.97 -2.58
N ASP A 69 -7.21 9.73 -3.57
CA ASP A 69 -5.94 9.58 -4.26
C ASP A 69 -4.75 9.47 -3.29
N ARG A 70 -4.85 10.13 -2.12
CA ARG A 70 -3.89 10.00 -1.02
C ARG A 70 -3.67 8.54 -0.60
N VAL A 71 -4.72 7.72 -0.56
CA VAL A 71 -4.62 6.28 -0.25
C VAL A 71 -3.82 5.56 -1.33
N VAL A 72 -4.07 5.87 -2.59
CA VAL A 72 -3.34 5.28 -3.72
C VAL A 72 -1.86 5.64 -3.62
N ASP A 73 -1.54 6.91 -3.41
CA ASP A 73 -0.16 7.38 -3.32
C ASP A 73 0.59 6.74 -2.13
N TYR A 74 -0.02 6.67 -0.94
CA TYR A 74 0.59 5.99 0.19
C TYR A 74 0.79 4.49 -0.03
N MET A 75 -0.17 3.80 -0.64
CA MET A 75 -0.02 2.39 -0.97
C MET A 75 1.08 2.17 -2.01
N VAL A 76 1.21 3.05 -3.01
CA VAL A 76 2.34 3.03 -3.97
C VAL A 76 3.67 3.25 -3.25
N ALA A 77 3.71 4.17 -2.28
CA ALA A 77 4.92 4.41 -1.49
C ALA A 77 5.35 3.17 -0.68
N LEU A 78 4.39 2.49 -0.05
CA LEU A 78 4.63 1.25 0.68
C LEU A 78 5.02 0.08 -0.24
N GLU A 79 4.34 -0.10 -1.37
CA GLU A 79 4.67 -1.09 -2.40
C GLU A 79 6.10 -0.89 -2.91
N ALA A 80 6.46 0.34 -3.29
CA ALA A 80 7.81 0.67 -3.77
C ALA A 80 8.89 0.41 -2.71
N THR A 81 8.56 0.58 -1.43
CA THR A 81 9.46 0.37 -0.29
C THR A 81 9.66 -1.13 0.01
N LEU A 82 8.57 -1.89 0.10
CA LEU A 82 8.55 -3.23 0.69
C LEU A 82 8.37 -4.37 -0.32
N VAL A 83 8.03 -4.07 -1.57
CA VAL A 83 7.68 -5.07 -2.58
C VAL A 83 8.43 -4.79 -3.89
N PRO A 84 9.72 -5.17 -3.99
CA PRO A 84 10.47 -5.10 -5.24
C PRO A 84 9.95 -6.06 -6.33
N GLU A 85 9.12 -7.05 -5.97
CA GLU A 85 8.58 -8.07 -6.87
C GLU A 85 7.20 -7.71 -7.45
N ARG A 86 6.78 -8.43 -8.50
CA ARG A 86 5.47 -8.23 -9.16
C ARG A 86 4.38 -9.19 -8.70
N ASP A 87 4.76 -10.28 -8.04
CA ASP A 87 3.83 -11.31 -7.61
C ASP A 87 3.49 -11.20 -6.12
N PHE A 88 2.26 -11.55 -5.77
CA PHE A 88 1.75 -11.56 -4.39
C PHE A 88 1.86 -10.21 -3.68
N VAL A 89 1.80 -9.10 -4.42
CA VAL A 89 2.06 -7.73 -3.92
C VAL A 89 1.39 -7.44 -2.59
N GLY A 90 0.07 -7.57 -2.49
CA GLY A 90 -0.66 -7.31 -1.25
C GLY A 90 -0.25 -8.21 -0.08
N ARG A 91 0.08 -9.50 -0.32
CA ARG A 91 0.53 -10.41 0.73
C ARG A 91 1.98 -10.12 1.15
N CYS A 92 2.89 -9.92 0.19
CA CYS A 92 4.26 -9.46 0.44
C CYS A 92 4.27 -8.21 1.31
N LEU A 93 3.49 -7.20 0.92
CA LEU A 93 3.37 -5.94 1.63
C LEU A 93 2.98 -6.17 3.08
N ARG A 94 1.87 -6.87 3.33
CA ARG A 94 1.33 -7.11 4.68
C ARG A 94 2.27 -7.91 5.57
N GLU A 95 2.83 -9.02 5.07
CA GLU A 95 3.72 -9.86 5.87
C GLU A 95 5.02 -9.14 6.21
N ARG A 96 5.60 -8.42 5.24
CA ARG A 96 6.84 -7.65 5.46
C ARG A 96 6.60 -6.45 6.36
N ALA A 97 5.49 -5.72 6.19
CA ALA A 97 5.10 -4.61 7.05
C ALA A 97 4.93 -5.06 8.51
N ALA A 98 4.21 -6.16 8.74
CA ALA A 98 4.07 -6.74 10.07
C ALA A 98 5.43 -7.07 10.68
N ARG A 99 6.30 -7.77 9.93
CA ARG A 99 7.65 -8.11 10.42
C ARG A 99 8.52 -6.89 10.70
N LEU A 100 8.34 -5.81 9.96
CA LEU A 100 9.11 -4.59 10.08
C LEU A 100 8.75 -3.81 11.35
N LEU A 101 7.46 -3.76 11.71
CA LEU A 101 6.97 -3.08 12.91
C LEU A 101 7.00 -3.95 14.17
N LEU A 102 6.91 -5.29 14.03
CA LEU A 102 6.91 -6.26 15.13
C LEU A 102 8.29 -6.51 15.75
N ARG A 103 8.99 -5.48 16.23
CA ARG A 103 10.10 -5.71 17.17
C ARG A 103 9.63 -6.20 18.54
N ASP A 104 8.36 -5.98 18.92
CA ASP A 104 7.81 -6.37 20.23
C ASP A 104 6.30 -6.76 20.17
N GLY A 105 5.97 -8.05 19.94
CA GLY A 105 4.67 -8.66 20.27
C GLY A 105 3.38 -8.17 19.54
N ALA A 106 2.30 -8.96 19.64
CA ALA A 106 0.87 -8.81 19.25
C ALA A 106 0.37 -7.86 18.12
N ALA A 107 1.00 -6.71 17.84
CA ALA A 107 0.52 -5.66 16.93
C ALA A 107 0.52 -6.03 15.42
N GLY A 108 1.09 -7.18 15.04
CA GLY A 108 1.26 -7.56 13.64
C GLY A 108 -0.03 -7.95 12.95
N SER A 109 -1.01 -8.51 13.67
CA SER A 109 -2.31 -8.82 13.08
C SER A 109 -3.07 -7.55 12.72
N GLU A 110 -3.03 -6.54 13.60
CA GLU A 110 -3.72 -5.26 13.39
C GLU A 110 -3.17 -4.52 12.17
N VAL A 111 -1.83 -4.45 12.04
CA VAL A 111 -1.19 -3.86 10.85
C VAL A 111 -1.58 -4.62 9.58
N LYS A 112 -1.61 -5.96 9.62
CA LYS A 112 -1.99 -6.77 8.45
C LYS A 112 -3.43 -6.53 8.04
N ASP A 113 -4.35 -6.50 9.00
CA ASP A 113 -5.76 -6.27 8.73
C ASP A 113 -5.96 -4.85 8.18
N LEU A 114 -5.38 -3.83 8.82
CA LEU A 114 -5.43 -2.45 8.33
C LEU A 114 -4.92 -2.33 6.89
N LEU A 115 -3.73 -2.86 6.61
CA LEU A 115 -3.16 -2.82 5.26
C LEU A 115 -3.94 -3.67 4.26
N ARG A 116 -4.66 -4.72 4.69
CA ARG A 116 -5.56 -5.48 3.81
C ARG A 116 -6.71 -4.58 3.35
N GLU A 117 -7.40 -3.95 4.29
CA GLU A 117 -8.55 -3.09 3.97
C GLU A 117 -8.16 -1.93 3.05
N PHE A 118 -7.03 -1.25 3.33
CA PHE A 118 -6.56 -0.15 2.48
C PHE A 118 -6.00 -0.60 1.12
N TYR A 119 -5.46 -1.82 1.03
CA TYR A 119 -5.09 -2.41 -0.26
C TYR A 119 -6.33 -2.70 -1.12
N ASP A 120 -7.41 -3.21 -0.53
CA ASP A 120 -8.67 -3.47 -1.25
C ASP A 120 -9.32 -2.15 -1.73
N ILE A 121 -9.26 -1.09 -0.92
CA ILE A 121 -9.66 0.26 -1.32
C ILE A 121 -8.82 0.77 -2.49
N ARG A 122 -7.48 0.74 -2.38
CA ARG A 122 -6.58 1.15 -3.48
C ARG A 122 -6.82 0.35 -4.75
N SER A 123 -7.04 -0.96 -4.63
CA SER A 123 -7.35 -1.84 -5.77
C SER A 123 -8.65 -1.39 -6.46
N THR A 124 -9.69 -1.11 -5.68
CA THR A 124 -10.97 -0.60 -6.18
C THR A 124 -10.81 0.71 -6.96
N ILE A 125 -10.08 1.68 -6.39
CA ILE A 125 -9.79 2.98 -7.02
C ILE A 125 -8.98 2.80 -8.31
N ALA A 126 -7.92 1.99 -8.28
CA ALA A 126 -7.06 1.75 -9.43
C ALA A 126 -7.80 1.08 -10.62
N HIS A 127 -8.90 0.37 -10.34
CA HIS A 127 -9.77 -0.23 -11.34
C HIS A 127 -10.95 0.68 -11.75
N GLY A 128 -10.99 1.93 -11.28
CA GLY A 128 -12.07 2.88 -11.58
C GLY A 128 -13.44 2.43 -11.07
N SER A 129 -13.46 1.54 -10.08
CA SER A 129 -14.70 1.02 -9.50
C SER A 129 -15.17 1.94 -8.37
N PRO A 130 -16.49 2.09 -8.16
CA PRO A 130 -17.02 2.89 -7.06
C PRO A 130 -16.69 2.26 -5.70
N LEU A 131 -16.44 3.09 -4.69
CA LEU A 131 -16.20 2.61 -3.33
C LEU A 131 -17.51 2.10 -2.70
N SER A 132 -17.43 0.97 -2.00
CA SER A 132 -18.57 0.45 -1.25
C SER A 132 -18.83 1.26 0.02
N GLN A 133 -20.01 1.12 0.63
CA GLN A 133 -20.30 1.72 1.94
C GLN A 133 -19.35 1.21 3.03
N THR A 134 -18.88 -0.03 2.92
CA THR A 134 -17.87 -0.60 3.81
C THR A 134 -16.54 0.13 3.66
N HIS A 135 -16.07 0.35 2.42
CA HIS A 135 -14.85 1.11 2.16
C HIS A 135 -14.90 2.50 2.79
N ARG A 136 -16.03 3.21 2.63
CA ARG A 136 -16.21 4.56 3.21
C ARG A 136 -16.15 4.55 4.73
N LYS A 137 -16.82 3.59 5.38
CA LYS A 137 -16.75 3.41 6.84
C LYS A 137 -15.31 3.15 7.30
N THR A 138 -14.57 2.30 6.58
CA THR A 138 -13.16 2.04 6.86
C THR A 138 -12.33 3.32 6.75
N LEU A 139 -12.50 4.08 5.67
CA LEU A 139 -11.81 5.36 5.45
C LEU A 139 -12.07 6.35 6.59
N THR A 140 -13.31 6.54 7.01
CA THR A 140 -13.64 7.44 8.14
C THR A 140 -13.00 6.97 9.43
N LYS A 141 -13.10 5.67 9.71
CA LYS A 141 -12.70 5.12 11.00
C LYS A 141 -11.18 5.05 11.17
N TYR A 142 -10.46 4.67 10.11
CA TYR A 142 -9.06 4.25 10.20
C TYR A 142 -8.09 5.14 9.42
N ARG A 143 -8.52 6.30 8.91
CA ARG A 143 -7.63 7.21 8.15
C ARG A 143 -6.37 7.58 8.93
N CYS A 144 -6.50 8.00 10.19
CA CYS A 144 -5.36 8.46 10.98
C CYS A 144 -4.41 7.30 11.27
N ASP A 145 -4.95 6.16 11.71
CA ASP A 145 -4.19 4.93 11.96
C ASP A 145 -3.42 4.48 10.72
N PHE A 146 -4.03 4.59 9.53
CA PHE A 146 -3.37 4.27 8.27
C PHE A 146 -2.23 5.22 7.96
N GLU A 147 -2.42 6.54 8.09
CA GLU A 147 -1.36 7.52 7.85
C GLU A 147 -0.18 7.34 8.80
N ASP A 148 -0.45 7.12 10.08
CA ASP A 148 0.57 6.87 11.09
C ASP A 148 1.30 5.55 10.82
N THR A 149 0.57 4.51 10.42
CA THR A 149 1.17 3.23 9.99
C THR A 149 2.08 3.43 8.78
N VAL A 150 1.70 4.24 7.79
CA VAL A 150 2.55 4.54 6.63
C VAL A 150 3.84 5.23 7.08
N ARG A 151 3.75 6.26 7.93
CA ARG A 151 4.92 6.99 8.45
C ARG A 151 5.87 6.06 9.22
N GLU A 152 5.33 5.24 10.13
CA GLU A 152 6.12 4.30 10.91
C GLU A 152 6.76 3.21 10.05
N LEU A 153 6.06 2.71 9.02
CA LEU A 153 6.64 1.74 8.09
C LEU A 153 7.79 2.32 7.28
N LEU A 154 7.65 3.53 6.73
CA LEU A 154 8.72 4.16 5.97
C LEU A 154 9.93 4.45 6.86
N LYS A 155 9.70 4.92 8.08
CA LYS A 155 10.73 5.13 9.09
C LYS A 155 11.45 3.83 9.46
N ALA A 156 10.71 2.77 9.77
CA ALA A 156 11.28 1.47 10.10
C ALA A 156 12.04 0.86 8.91
N ALA A 157 11.54 1.05 7.68
CA ALA A 157 12.20 0.60 6.47
C ALA A 157 13.52 1.32 6.27
N LEU A 158 13.54 2.64 6.31
CA LEU A 158 14.74 3.45 6.13
C LEU A 158 15.82 3.19 7.19
N ARG A 159 15.42 2.83 8.42
CA ARG A 159 16.33 2.44 9.49
C ARG A 159 16.94 1.05 9.31
N SER A 160 16.27 0.13 8.63
CA SER A 160 16.59 -1.31 8.67
C SER A 160 16.92 -1.95 7.33
N LEU A 161 16.52 -1.31 6.23
CA LEU A 161 16.81 -1.77 4.88
C LEU A 161 18.12 -1.13 4.40
N PRO A 162 18.97 -1.92 3.73
CA PRO A 162 20.21 -1.40 3.18
C PRO A 162 19.97 -0.46 2.00
N ARG A 163 20.95 0.40 1.74
CA ARG A 163 20.91 1.37 0.63
C ARG A 163 20.92 0.70 -0.73
N ASP A 164 21.63 -0.42 -0.89
CA ASP A 164 21.71 -1.13 -2.16
C ASP A 164 20.43 -1.94 -2.45
N GLU A 165 20.00 -1.95 -3.72
CA GLU A 165 18.77 -2.62 -4.15
C GLU A 165 18.84 -4.14 -4.03
N ARG A 166 20.00 -4.75 -4.32
CA ARG A 166 20.19 -6.20 -4.22
C ARG A 166 20.11 -6.63 -2.75
N ASP A 167 20.84 -5.93 -1.89
CA ASP A 167 20.86 -6.21 -0.46
C ASP A 167 19.47 -5.96 0.16
N ARG A 168 18.73 -4.97 -0.35
CA ARG A 168 17.34 -4.69 0.09
C ARG A 168 16.45 -5.88 -0.21
N ARG A 169 16.51 -6.43 -1.42
CA ARG A 169 15.73 -7.61 -1.82
C ARG A 169 16.04 -8.80 -0.93
N GLU A 170 17.33 -9.06 -0.70
CA GLU A 170 17.77 -10.14 0.19
C GLU A 170 17.21 -9.95 1.60
N ARG A 171 17.33 -8.74 2.16
CA ARG A 171 16.78 -8.40 3.48
C ARG A 171 15.27 -8.60 3.56
N LEU A 172 14.52 -8.13 2.58
CA LEU A 172 13.06 -8.27 2.52
C LEU A 172 12.62 -9.73 2.36
N SER A 173 13.41 -10.55 1.66
CA SER A 173 13.15 -11.99 1.52
C SER A 173 13.23 -12.73 2.86
N HIS A 174 14.11 -12.28 3.76
CA HIS A 174 14.20 -12.81 5.13
C HIS A 174 13.01 -12.41 6.01
N PHE A 175 12.34 -11.29 5.70
CA PHE A 175 11.08 -10.96 6.38
C PHE A 175 9.97 -11.89 5.91
N TRP A 176 9.79 -11.98 4.59
CA TRP A 176 8.85 -12.92 3.98
C TRP A 176 9.10 -13.04 2.47
N SER A 177 8.92 -14.24 1.94
CA SER A 177 8.85 -14.52 0.50
C SER A 177 7.77 -15.57 0.19
N PRO A 178 7.10 -15.50 -0.97
CA PRO A 178 6.16 -16.54 -1.39
C PRO A 178 6.86 -17.88 -1.57
N SER A 179 6.32 -18.93 -0.95
CA SER A 179 6.81 -20.30 -1.12
C SER A 179 6.38 -20.90 -2.46
N ASP A 180 7.01 -21.99 -2.87
CA ASP A 180 6.57 -22.76 -4.05
C ASP A 180 5.15 -23.30 -3.87
N SER A 181 4.75 -23.60 -2.62
CA SER A 181 3.37 -23.98 -2.31
C SER A 181 2.39 -22.84 -2.57
N ASP A 182 2.72 -21.60 -2.19
CA ASP A 182 1.89 -20.42 -2.48
C ASP A 182 1.75 -20.19 -3.99
N ARG A 183 2.86 -20.39 -4.74
CA ARG A 183 2.88 -20.29 -6.20
C ARG A 183 2.03 -21.37 -6.85
N ALA A 184 2.17 -22.62 -6.40
CA ALA A 184 1.38 -23.75 -6.89
C ALA A 184 -0.12 -23.53 -6.64
N GLN A 185 -0.49 -23.03 -5.46
CA GLN A 185 -1.87 -22.69 -5.14
C GLN A 185 -2.43 -21.61 -6.07
N LYS A 186 -1.70 -20.50 -6.28
CA LYS A 186 -2.12 -19.43 -7.21
C LYS A 186 -2.30 -19.96 -8.64
N VAL A 187 -1.44 -20.89 -9.09
CA VAL A 187 -1.59 -21.54 -10.40
C VAL A 187 -2.85 -22.42 -10.43
N ALA A 188 -3.12 -23.18 -9.37
CA ALA A 188 -4.32 -24.02 -9.28
C ALA A 188 -5.61 -23.19 -9.29
N GLU A 189 -5.65 -22.08 -8.54
CA GLU A 189 -6.76 -21.13 -8.54
C GLU A 189 -6.99 -20.52 -9.93
N GLY A 190 -5.91 -20.05 -10.57
CA GLY A 190 -5.95 -19.53 -11.93
C GLY A 190 -6.42 -20.57 -12.95
N PHE A 191 -6.01 -21.83 -12.81
CA PHE A 191 -6.47 -22.93 -13.65
C PHE A 191 -7.97 -23.21 -13.45
N GLY A 192 -8.44 -23.18 -12.19
CA GLY A 192 -9.86 -23.37 -11.84
C GLY A 192 -10.78 -22.29 -12.43
N ALA A 193 -10.29 -21.06 -12.53
CA ALA A 193 -11.05 -19.93 -13.09
C ALA A 193 -11.25 -19.98 -14.62
N ILE A 194 -10.50 -20.82 -15.34
CA ILE A 194 -10.67 -20.98 -16.80
C ILE A 194 -12.01 -21.68 -17.04
N THR A 195 -13.02 -21.03 -17.60
CA THR A 195 -14.34 -21.66 -17.79
C THR A 195 -14.40 -22.59 -19.01
N SER A 196 -13.54 -22.37 -20.01
CA SER A 196 -13.50 -23.16 -21.25
C SER A 196 -12.78 -24.51 -21.07
N CYS A 197 -13.51 -25.60 -21.33
CA CYS A 197 -12.96 -26.97 -21.29
C CYS A 197 -11.81 -27.16 -22.30
N ASP A 198 -11.94 -26.62 -23.51
CA ASP A 198 -10.92 -26.73 -24.55
C ASP A 198 -9.63 -25.98 -24.18
N GLN A 199 -9.77 -24.78 -23.59
CA GLN A 199 -8.61 -24.03 -23.10
C GLN A 199 -7.91 -24.76 -21.95
N ARG A 200 -8.67 -25.36 -21.01
CA ARG A 200 -8.08 -26.21 -19.96
C ARG A 200 -7.29 -27.38 -20.55
N LYS A 201 -7.86 -28.12 -21.51
CA LYS A 201 -7.19 -29.26 -22.17
C LYS A 201 -5.90 -28.82 -22.90
N ARG A 202 -5.95 -27.72 -23.65
CA ARG A 202 -4.77 -27.16 -24.34
C ARG A 202 -3.68 -26.75 -23.35
N LEU A 203 -4.06 -26.14 -22.22
CA LEU A 203 -3.11 -25.74 -21.19
C LEU A 203 -2.45 -26.96 -20.53
N ILE A 204 -3.22 -28.00 -20.17
CA ILE A 204 -2.67 -29.26 -19.63
C ILE A 204 -1.66 -29.87 -20.62
N ALA A 205 -2.01 -29.95 -21.90
CA ALA A 205 -1.12 -30.50 -22.92
C ALA A 205 0.21 -29.72 -23.03
N ARG A 206 0.16 -28.38 -22.93
CA ARG A 206 1.37 -27.54 -22.94
C ARG A 206 2.22 -27.70 -21.68
N LEU A 207 1.61 -27.89 -20.52
CA LEU A 207 2.33 -28.12 -19.26
C LEU A 207 3.04 -29.49 -19.27
N ALA A 208 2.36 -30.53 -19.77
CA ALA A 208 2.93 -31.87 -19.89
C ALA A 208 4.14 -31.94 -20.83
N GLN A 209 4.26 -31.04 -21.82
CA GLN A 209 5.42 -30.94 -22.72
C GLN A 209 6.63 -30.23 -22.10
N LYS A 210 6.44 -29.50 -21.00
CA LYS A 210 7.50 -28.78 -20.28
C LYS A 210 7.97 -29.51 -19.02
N SER A 211 7.37 -30.67 -18.74
CA SER A 211 7.71 -31.56 -17.63
C SER A 211 8.75 -32.57 -18.09
#